data_AF-A0A535P3M8-F1
#
_entry.id   AF-A0A535P3M8-F1
#
_cell.length_a   1.000
_cell.length_b   1.000
_cell.length_c   1.000
_cell.angle_alpha   90.00
_cell.angle_beta   90.00
_cell.angle_gamma   90.00
#
_symmetry.space_group_name_H-M   'P 1'
#
loop_
_entity.id
_entity.type
_entity.pdbx_description
1 polymer ?
#
loop_
_entity_poly.entity_id
_entity_poly.type
_entity_poly.pdbx_seq_one_letter_code
_entity_poly.pdbx_strand_id
1 'polypeptide(L)'
;MSRKDAARARVAAWWDEVIAGDVEEPHPLHGHNVRVRIHDGVAVLSGQLLRADDREELVREAKQRIGRGLRDVDAARLRLEDASAKAGVLEQTVMAAYPDAATARRASRFVLQHARVTPRRHAVLEPGAKNIRAFVPDAYVDDVKGRLDHDESVLVIRVDETATFDVRELMEEETRSTWTVAAPPELPAPAAR
;
A
#
# COMPACT_ATOMS: atom_id res chain seq x y z
N MET A 1 -11.84 18.40 5.96
CA MET A 1 -10.95 18.10 4.82
C MET A 1 -10.62 16.62 4.87
N SER A 2 -10.90 15.86 3.81
CA SER A 2 -10.63 14.40 3.79
C SER A 2 -9.12 14.15 3.66
N ARG A 3 -8.61 13.02 4.16
CA ARG A 3 -7.19 12.63 3.96
C ARG A 3 -6.82 12.51 2.47
N LYS A 4 -7.79 12.13 1.62
CA LYS A 4 -7.62 12.13 0.15
C LYS A 4 -7.43 13.54 -0.42
N ASP A 5 -8.11 14.53 0.14
CA ASP A 5 -7.95 15.93 -0.27
C ASP A 5 -6.58 16.46 0.17
N ALA A 6 -6.13 16.06 1.37
CA ALA A 6 -4.81 16.42 1.87
C ALA A 6 -3.67 15.80 1.02
N ALA A 7 -3.80 14.53 0.63
CA ALA A 7 -2.83 13.86 -0.25
C ALA A 7 -2.77 14.51 -1.64
N ARG A 8 -3.93 14.80 -2.25
CA ARG A 8 -3.98 15.52 -3.53
C ARG A 8 -3.39 16.93 -3.45
N ALA A 9 -3.63 17.65 -2.35
CA ALA A 9 -3.05 18.98 -2.15
C ALA A 9 -1.51 18.92 -2.05
N ARG A 10 -0.97 17.89 -1.40
CA ARG A 10 0.50 17.67 -1.30
C ARG A 10 1.13 17.36 -2.64
N VAL A 11 0.52 16.46 -3.43
CA VAL A 11 0.98 16.16 -4.79
C VAL A 11 0.90 17.41 -5.68
N ALA A 12 -0.16 18.20 -5.53
CA ALA A 12 -0.31 19.42 -6.31
C ALA A 12 0.78 20.46 -5.98
N ALA A 13 1.09 20.65 -4.70
CA ALA A 13 2.16 21.55 -4.24
C ALA A 13 3.54 21.07 -4.70
N TRP A 14 3.81 19.76 -4.60
CA TRP A 14 5.06 19.18 -5.09
C TRP A 14 5.27 19.43 -6.60
N TRP A 15 4.22 19.31 -7.41
CA TRP A 15 4.32 19.66 -8.83
C TRP A 15 4.64 21.15 -9.08
N ASP A 16 4.17 22.04 -8.20
CA ASP A 16 4.49 23.48 -8.29
C ASP A 16 5.97 23.72 -7.99
N GLU A 17 6.53 23.03 -7.00
CA GLU A 17 7.96 23.05 -6.64
C GLU A 17 8.85 22.49 -7.77
N VAL A 18 8.44 21.36 -8.36
CA VAL A 18 9.13 20.77 -9.52
C VAL A 18 9.18 21.74 -10.70
N ILE A 19 8.08 22.44 -10.97
CA ILE A 19 8.01 23.46 -12.04
C ILE A 19 8.87 24.69 -11.70
N ALA A 20 8.92 25.07 -10.43
CA ALA A 20 9.77 26.16 -9.94
C ALA A 20 11.28 25.83 -10.02
N GLY A 21 11.63 24.57 -10.29
CA GLY A 21 13.01 24.12 -10.46
C GLY A 21 13.65 23.55 -9.20
N ASP A 22 12.85 23.22 -8.18
CA ASP A 22 13.33 22.55 -6.97
C ASP A 22 13.29 21.02 -7.19
N VAL A 23 14.37 20.49 -7.76
CA VAL A 23 14.41 19.15 -8.39
C VAL A 23 14.77 18.00 -7.45
N GLU A 24 14.96 18.26 -6.16
CA GLU A 24 15.43 17.25 -5.19
C GLU A 24 14.33 16.67 -4.29
N GLU A 25 13.14 17.26 -4.26
CA GLU A 25 12.07 16.81 -3.37
C GLU A 25 11.44 15.48 -3.86
N PRO A 26 11.37 14.45 -2.98
CA PRO A 26 10.77 13.16 -3.32
C PRO A 26 9.27 13.28 -3.62
N HIS A 27 8.73 12.41 -4.48
CA HIS A 27 7.30 12.41 -4.74
C HIS A 27 6.51 12.08 -3.47
N PRO A 28 5.47 12.85 -3.07
CA PRO A 28 4.76 12.65 -1.81
C PRO A 28 4.11 11.27 -1.62
N LEU A 29 3.85 10.53 -2.71
CA LEU A 29 3.26 9.18 -2.69
C LEU A 29 4.21 8.08 -3.16
N HIS A 30 5.28 8.43 -3.87
CA HIS A 30 6.17 7.43 -4.49
C HIS A 30 7.63 7.58 -4.02
N GLY A 31 7.89 8.53 -3.13
CA GLY A 31 9.20 8.84 -2.60
C GLY A 31 10.24 9.02 -3.71
N HIS A 32 11.39 8.38 -3.51
CA HIS A 32 12.51 8.43 -4.45
C HIS A 32 12.37 7.50 -5.66
N ASN A 33 11.30 6.69 -5.72
CA ASN A 33 11.06 5.76 -6.83
C ASN A 33 10.65 6.49 -8.11
N VAL A 34 10.22 7.75 -7.97
CA VAL A 34 9.89 8.65 -9.08
C VAL A 34 10.79 9.87 -9.01
N ARG A 35 11.37 10.25 -10.15
CA ARG A 35 12.11 11.49 -10.33
C ARG A 35 11.59 12.23 -11.55
N VAL A 36 11.50 13.54 -11.42
CA VAL A 36 11.12 14.43 -12.51
C VAL A 36 12.26 15.39 -12.80
N ARG A 37 12.57 15.56 -14.08
CA ARG A 37 13.48 16.59 -14.55
C ARG A 37 12.82 17.38 -15.64
N ILE A 38 12.98 18.70 -15.62
CA ILE A 38 12.48 19.57 -16.68
C ILE A 38 13.63 19.95 -17.60
N HIS A 39 13.50 19.62 -18.88
CA HIS A 39 14.44 20.00 -19.93
C HIS A 39 13.68 20.72 -21.05
N ASP A 40 14.01 21.99 -21.31
CA ASP A 40 13.33 22.82 -22.32
C ASP A 40 11.78 22.81 -22.17
N GLY A 41 11.32 22.91 -20.92
CA GLY A 41 9.89 22.84 -20.58
C GLY A 41 9.25 21.45 -20.72
N VAL A 42 10.01 20.41 -21.06
CA VAL A 42 9.52 19.02 -21.10
C VAL A 42 9.79 18.34 -19.77
N ALA A 43 8.75 17.85 -19.10
CA ALA A 43 8.90 17.03 -17.90
C ALA A 43 9.25 15.59 -18.28
N VAL A 44 10.46 15.17 -17.96
CA VAL A 44 10.95 13.80 -18.11
C VAL A 44 10.70 13.05 -16.81
N LEU A 45 9.75 12.12 -16.84
CA LEU A 45 9.42 11.23 -15.73
C LEU A 45 10.28 9.96 -15.83
N SER A 46 10.97 9.65 -14.76
CA SER A 46 11.81 8.46 -14.66
C SER A 46 11.62 7.78 -13.33
N GLY A 47 11.72 6.46 -13.30
CA GLY A 47 11.47 5.71 -12.08
C GLY A 47 10.92 4.33 -12.31
N GLN A 48 10.61 3.67 -11.21
CA GLN A 48 9.95 2.38 -11.17
C GLN A 48 8.67 2.51 -10.35
N LEU A 49 7.57 2.05 -10.94
CA LEU A 49 6.26 2.02 -10.29
C LEU A 49 5.77 0.58 -10.25
N LEU A 50 5.08 0.24 -9.17
CA LEU A 50 4.55 -1.11 -8.97
C LEU A 50 3.31 -1.37 -9.85
N ARG A 51 2.54 -0.32 -10.17
CA ARG A 51 1.24 -0.45 -10.84
C ARG A 51 1.13 0.42 -12.09
N ALA A 52 0.42 -0.12 -13.08
CA ALA A 52 0.06 0.62 -14.29
C ALA A 52 -0.82 1.84 -13.98
N ASP A 53 -1.78 1.70 -13.07
CA ASP A 53 -2.68 2.79 -12.67
C ASP A 53 -1.92 3.97 -12.05
N ASP A 54 -0.91 3.69 -11.20
CA ASP A 54 -0.07 4.73 -10.59
C ASP A 54 0.75 5.47 -11.66
N ARG A 55 1.25 4.71 -12.65
CA ARG A 55 1.93 5.29 -13.81
C ARG A 55 1.01 6.18 -14.63
N GLU A 56 -0.22 5.73 -14.90
CA GLU A 56 -1.21 6.51 -15.64
C GLU A 56 -1.66 7.76 -14.88
N GLU A 57 -1.87 7.65 -13.57
CA GLU A 57 -2.24 8.77 -12.70
C GLU A 57 -1.13 9.83 -12.69
N LEU A 58 0.12 9.43 -12.47
CA LEU A 58 1.28 10.34 -12.49
C LEU A 58 1.45 11.04 -13.84
N VAL A 59 1.31 10.32 -14.95
CA VAL A 59 1.38 10.91 -16.30
C VAL A 59 0.24 11.88 -16.54
N ARG A 60 -0.97 11.55 -16.08
CA ARG A 60 -2.15 12.41 -16.21
C ARG A 60 -1.97 13.70 -15.39
N GLU A 61 -1.43 13.62 -14.18
CA GLU A 61 -1.13 14.78 -13.36
C GLU A 61 -0.11 15.70 -14.03
N ALA A 62 0.99 15.15 -14.55
CA ALA A 62 1.98 15.90 -15.31
C ALA A 62 1.34 16.62 -16.52
N LYS A 63 0.48 15.93 -17.26
CA LYS A 63 -0.22 16.50 -18.43
C LYS A 63 -1.16 17.64 -18.06
N GLN A 64 -1.78 17.63 -16.87
CA GLN A 64 -2.60 18.74 -16.40
C GLN A 64 -1.79 20.03 -16.15
N ARG A 65 -0.46 19.94 -16.11
CA ARG A 65 0.45 21.09 -15.95
C ARG A 65 0.96 21.65 -17.27
N ILE A 66 0.59 21.06 -18.41
CA ILE A 66 0.89 21.61 -19.73
C ILE A 66 0.22 22.99 -19.86
N GLY A 67 0.98 23.99 -20.29
CA GLY A 67 0.54 25.40 -20.34
C GLY A 67 0.64 26.15 -19.01
N ARG A 68 1.11 25.50 -17.93
CA ARG A 68 1.32 26.11 -16.60
C ARG A 68 2.78 26.02 -16.12
N GLY A 69 3.71 25.88 -17.05
CA GLY A 69 5.14 25.69 -16.77
C GLY A 69 5.74 24.49 -17.49
N LEU A 70 4.91 23.56 -17.96
CA LEU A 70 5.32 22.48 -18.86
C LEU A 70 4.82 22.72 -20.29
N ARG A 71 5.63 22.34 -21.27
CA ARG A 71 5.28 22.27 -22.69
C ARG A 71 4.81 20.87 -23.07
N ASP A 72 5.46 19.83 -22.53
CA ASP A 72 5.17 18.43 -22.83
C ASP A 72 5.64 17.50 -21.68
N VAL A 73 5.28 16.21 -21.78
CA VAL A 73 5.61 15.16 -20.81
C VAL A 73 6.20 13.94 -21.52
N ASP A 74 7.43 13.57 -21.15
CA ASP A 74 8.06 12.31 -21.56
C ASP A 74 8.06 11.33 -20.39
N ALA A 75 7.33 10.22 -20.53
CA ALA A 75 7.24 9.14 -19.56
C ALA A 75 7.84 7.81 -20.05
N ALA A 76 8.69 7.85 -21.09
CA ALA A 76 9.31 6.65 -21.66
C ALA A 76 10.27 5.95 -20.69
N ARG A 77 10.82 6.70 -19.72
CA ARG A 77 11.74 6.19 -18.69
C ARG A 77 11.05 5.79 -17.39
N LEU A 78 9.73 5.94 -17.32
CA LEU A 78 8.92 5.51 -16.20
C LEU A 78 8.52 4.05 -16.45
N ARG A 79 9.22 3.14 -15.78
CA ARG A 79 9.05 1.70 -15.93
C ARG A 79 8.07 1.18 -14.89
N LEU A 80 7.35 0.14 -15.27
CA LEU A 80 6.77 -0.74 -14.27
C LEU A 80 7.87 -1.69 -13.81
N GLU A 81 7.96 -1.97 -12.52
CA GLU A 81 8.79 -3.11 -12.09
C GLU A 81 8.34 -4.36 -12.83
N ASP A 82 9.30 -5.17 -13.27
CA ASP A 82 9.01 -6.44 -13.93
C ASP A 82 8.27 -7.33 -12.92
N ALA A 83 6.98 -7.53 -13.17
CA ALA A 83 6.08 -8.38 -12.41
C ALA A 83 6.46 -9.87 -12.61
N SER A 84 7.66 -10.26 -12.16
CA SER A 84 7.96 -11.67 -11.93
C SER A 84 7.05 -12.27 -10.85
N ALA A 85 6.43 -11.43 -10.03
CA ALA A 85 5.19 -11.73 -9.30
C ALA A 85 3.98 -11.41 -10.20
N LYS A 86 3.49 -12.41 -10.94
CA LYS A 86 2.17 -12.32 -11.59
C LYS A 86 1.10 -12.16 -10.49
N ALA A 87 0.33 -11.07 -10.53
CA ALA A 87 -0.85 -10.92 -9.71
C ALA A 87 -1.78 -12.14 -9.86
N GLY A 88 -2.31 -12.63 -8.75
CA GLY A 88 -3.19 -13.78 -8.62
C GLY A 88 -2.48 -15.13 -8.47
N VAL A 89 -1.14 -15.16 -8.46
CA VAL A 89 -0.37 -16.41 -8.37
C VAL A 89 0.01 -16.78 -6.94
N LEU A 90 0.28 -15.79 -6.09
CA LEU A 90 0.66 -16.00 -4.70
C LEU A 90 -0.22 -15.13 -3.80
N GLU A 91 -0.59 -15.69 -2.66
CA GLU A 91 -1.31 -15.00 -1.61
C GLU A 91 -0.42 -14.90 -0.38
N GLN A 92 -0.55 -13.81 0.34
CA GLN A 92 0.20 -13.59 1.56
C GLN A 92 -0.73 -13.14 2.67
N THR A 93 -0.43 -13.58 3.89
CA THR A 93 -1.22 -13.22 5.07
C THR A 93 -0.45 -12.19 5.89
N VAL A 94 -1.05 -11.02 6.07
CA VAL A 94 -0.56 -9.94 6.94
C VAL A 94 -1.34 -9.97 8.24
N MET A 95 -0.62 -9.90 9.36
CA MET A 95 -1.17 -9.95 10.70
C MET A 95 -0.69 -8.75 11.49
N ALA A 96 -1.59 -8.07 12.18
CA ALA A 96 -1.27 -6.91 13.00
C ALA A 96 -2.02 -6.93 14.34
N ALA A 97 -1.32 -6.68 15.44
CA ALA A 97 -1.89 -6.60 16.78
C ALA A 97 -2.27 -5.16 17.15
N TYR A 98 -3.35 -5.04 17.90
CA TYR A 98 -3.92 -3.80 18.39
C TYR A 98 -4.32 -3.95 19.86
N PRO A 99 -4.37 -2.85 20.63
CA PRO A 99 -4.68 -2.91 22.05
C PRO A 99 -6.09 -3.42 22.36
N ASP A 100 -7.03 -3.35 21.40
CA ASP A 100 -8.41 -3.76 21.60
C ASP A 100 -9.12 -4.07 20.26
N ALA A 101 -10.24 -4.79 20.35
CA ALA A 101 -11.02 -5.23 19.19
C ALA A 101 -11.63 -4.06 18.41
N ALA A 102 -12.01 -2.97 19.07
CA ALA A 102 -12.59 -1.80 18.40
C ALA A 102 -11.52 -1.10 17.55
N THR A 103 -10.28 -1.03 18.03
CA THR A 103 -9.12 -0.50 17.31
C THR A 103 -8.77 -1.39 16.12
N ALA A 104 -8.68 -2.70 16.30
CA ALA A 104 -8.44 -3.64 15.20
C ALA A 104 -9.52 -3.56 14.10
N ARG A 105 -10.80 -3.44 14.49
CA ARG A 105 -11.92 -3.26 13.54
C ARG A 105 -11.87 -1.92 12.81
N ARG A 106 -11.43 -0.85 13.47
CA ARG A 106 -11.19 0.46 12.83
C ARG A 106 -10.06 0.37 11.81
N ALA A 107 -8.94 -0.25 12.18
CA ALA A 107 -7.80 -0.47 11.30
C ALA A 107 -8.20 -1.32 10.09
N SER A 108 -8.95 -2.40 10.29
CA SER A 108 -9.49 -3.23 9.21
C SER A 108 -10.29 -2.40 8.20
N ARG A 109 -11.25 -1.58 8.64
CA ARG A 109 -12.00 -0.70 7.72
C ARG A 109 -11.10 0.29 7.01
N PHE A 110 -10.11 0.85 7.71
CA PHE A 110 -9.18 1.80 7.13
C PHE A 110 -8.34 1.16 6.02
N VAL A 111 -7.71 0.01 6.30
CA VAL A 111 -6.90 -0.75 5.34
C VAL A 111 -7.74 -1.14 4.13
N LEU A 112 -8.93 -1.70 4.32
CA LEU A 112 -9.80 -2.09 3.20
C LEU A 112 -10.26 -0.92 2.34
N GLN A 113 -10.41 0.28 2.92
CA GLN A 113 -10.78 1.48 2.17
C GLN A 113 -9.62 2.11 1.41
N HIS A 114 -8.38 1.97 1.89
CA HIS A 114 -7.22 2.70 1.38
C HIS A 114 -6.25 1.84 0.57
N ALA A 115 -6.11 0.56 0.90
CA ALA A 115 -5.25 -0.37 0.16
C ALA A 115 -5.79 -0.70 -1.25
N ARG A 116 -7.06 -0.40 -1.54
CA ARG A 116 -7.74 -0.75 -2.80
C ARG A 116 -7.63 -2.25 -3.16
N VAL A 117 -7.51 -3.12 -2.16
CA VAL A 117 -7.45 -4.57 -2.32
C VAL A 117 -8.80 -5.22 -2.03
N THR A 118 -9.09 -6.32 -2.72
CA THR A 118 -10.16 -7.24 -2.31
C THR A 118 -9.51 -8.41 -1.55
N PRO A 119 -9.56 -8.43 -0.21
CA PRO A 119 -8.98 -9.52 0.56
C PRO A 119 -9.72 -10.82 0.25
N ARG A 120 -8.96 -11.90 0.08
CA ARG A 120 -9.50 -13.26 -0.05
C ARG A 120 -10.13 -13.73 1.25
N ARG A 121 -9.52 -13.32 2.36
CA ARG A 121 -10.01 -13.55 3.72
C ARG A 121 -9.55 -12.40 4.59
N HIS A 122 -10.42 -11.95 5.49
CA HIS A 122 -10.04 -11.00 6.54
C HIS A 122 -10.79 -11.37 7.84
N ALA A 123 -10.15 -11.17 8.98
CA ALA A 123 -10.76 -11.40 10.29
C ALA A 123 -10.11 -10.52 11.36
N VAL A 124 -10.88 -10.21 12.40
CA VAL A 124 -10.34 -9.69 13.66
C VAL A 124 -10.51 -10.80 14.69
N LEU A 125 -9.38 -11.25 15.23
CA LEU A 125 -9.31 -12.21 16.32
C LEU A 125 -9.26 -11.44 17.63
N GLU A 126 -10.18 -11.76 18.53
CA GLU A 126 -10.30 -11.16 19.87
C GLU A 126 -9.74 -12.12 20.93
N PRO A 127 -9.40 -11.64 22.13
CA PRO A 127 -8.99 -12.50 23.24
C PRO A 127 -9.95 -13.68 23.44
N GLY A 128 -9.40 -14.89 23.59
CA GLY A 128 -10.19 -16.12 23.71
C GLY A 128 -10.72 -16.72 22.39
N ALA A 129 -10.26 -16.26 21.23
CA ALA A 129 -10.63 -16.83 19.93
C ALA A 129 -10.30 -18.35 19.85
N LYS A 130 -11.31 -19.18 19.58
CA LYS A 130 -11.16 -20.65 19.55
C LYS A 130 -10.58 -21.21 18.25
N ASN A 131 -10.76 -20.50 17.13
CA ASN A 131 -10.43 -20.99 15.78
C ASN A 131 -9.31 -20.18 15.10
N ILE A 132 -8.23 -19.90 15.81
CA ILE A 132 -7.08 -19.11 15.30
C ILE A 132 -6.49 -19.74 14.02
N ARG A 133 -6.32 -21.07 14.01
CA ARG A 133 -5.78 -21.84 12.87
C ARG A 133 -6.61 -21.73 11.58
N ALA A 134 -7.86 -21.30 11.67
CA ALA A 134 -8.68 -21.06 10.47
C ALA A 134 -8.25 -19.78 9.73
N PHE A 135 -7.53 -18.87 10.38
CA PHE A 135 -7.18 -17.56 9.82
C PHE A 135 -5.67 -17.35 9.73
N VAL A 136 -4.91 -18.00 10.60
CA VAL A 136 -3.47 -17.78 10.79
C VAL A 136 -2.68 -18.98 10.28
N PRO A 137 -1.61 -18.79 9.49
CA PRO A 137 -0.72 -19.88 9.08
C PRO A 137 -0.11 -20.58 10.29
N ASP A 138 0.06 -21.90 10.24
CA ASP A 138 0.45 -22.72 11.40
C ASP A 138 1.71 -22.23 12.12
N ALA A 139 2.69 -21.72 11.38
CA ALA A 139 3.94 -21.19 11.92
C ALA A 139 3.76 -19.96 12.84
N TYR A 140 2.65 -19.22 12.71
CA TYR A 140 2.40 -17.97 13.43
C TYR A 140 1.28 -18.12 14.49
N VAL A 141 0.72 -19.31 14.65
CA VAL A 141 -0.40 -19.54 15.58
C VAL A 141 0.00 -19.23 17.02
N ASP A 142 1.19 -19.62 17.44
CA ASP A 142 1.64 -19.41 18.82
C ASP A 142 2.01 -17.94 19.08
N ASP A 143 2.55 -17.23 18.09
CA ASP A 143 2.76 -15.78 18.15
C ASP A 143 1.42 -15.05 18.35
N VAL A 144 0.41 -15.39 17.52
CA VAL A 144 -0.91 -14.77 17.61
C VAL A 144 -1.60 -15.11 18.93
N LYS A 145 -1.51 -16.35 19.41
CA LYS A 145 -2.03 -16.71 20.74
C LYS A 145 -1.40 -15.88 21.84
N GLY A 146 -0.07 -15.73 21.83
CA GLY A 146 0.64 -14.90 22.80
C GLY A 146 0.08 -13.48 22.85
N ARG A 147 -0.24 -12.88 21.70
CA ARG A 147 -0.89 -11.55 21.62
C ARG A 147 -2.28 -11.55 22.26
N LEU A 148 -3.11 -12.52 21.90
CA LEU A 148 -4.47 -12.64 22.43
C LEU A 148 -4.49 -12.91 23.95
N ASP A 149 -3.50 -13.64 24.46
CA ASP A 149 -3.31 -13.91 25.90
C ASP A 149 -2.87 -12.66 26.68
N HIS A 150 -2.35 -11.64 25.97
CA HIS A 150 -2.03 -10.31 26.50
C HIS A 150 -3.18 -9.29 26.32
N ASP A 151 -4.41 -9.77 26.14
CA ASP A 151 -5.62 -8.96 25.89
C ASP A 151 -5.57 -8.09 24.61
N GLU A 152 -4.60 -8.32 23.72
CA GLU A 152 -4.56 -7.67 22.41
C GLU A 152 -5.55 -8.32 21.43
N SER A 153 -5.91 -7.61 20.37
CA SER A 153 -6.70 -8.13 19.26
C SER A 153 -5.89 -8.12 17.98
N VAL A 154 -6.01 -9.18 17.17
CA VAL A 154 -5.19 -9.36 15.96
C VAL A 154 -6.05 -9.25 14.72
N LEU A 155 -5.73 -8.29 13.84
CA LEU A 155 -6.24 -8.21 12.48
C LEU A 155 -5.44 -9.17 11.60
N VAL A 156 -6.13 -10.02 10.86
CA VAL A 156 -5.56 -10.93 9.87
C VAL A 156 -6.16 -10.61 8.51
N ILE A 157 -5.33 -10.33 7.52
CA ILE A 157 -5.74 -10.04 6.14
C ILE A 157 -4.92 -10.91 5.18
N ARG A 158 -5.61 -11.71 4.36
CA ARG A 158 -5.01 -12.48 3.28
C ARG A 158 -5.31 -11.81 1.94
N VAL A 159 -4.26 -11.39 1.25
CA VAL A 159 -4.29 -10.61 0.01
C VAL A 159 -3.37 -11.23 -1.02
N ASP A 160 -3.45 -10.71 -2.24
CA ASP A 160 -2.42 -10.95 -3.24
C ASP A 160 -1.04 -10.51 -2.72
N GLU A 161 -0.02 -11.33 -2.96
CA GLU A 161 1.35 -11.04 -2.53
C GLU A 161 1.80 -9.65 -2.99
N THR A 162 1.45 -9.26 -4.22
CA THR A 162 1.81 -7.95 -4.82
C THR A 162 1.19 -6.75 -4.11
N ALA A 163 0.18 -6.96 -3.25
CA ALA A 163 -0.46 -5.91 -2.48
C ALA A 163 -0.13 -5.97 -0.97
N THR A 164 0.73 -6.90 -0.56
CA THR A 164 1.09 -7.12 0.84
C THR A 164 1.88 -5.96 1.41
N PHE A 165 2.77 -5.38 0.61
CA PHE A 165 3.57 -4.23 1.03
C PHE A 165 2.68 -3.06 1.48
N ASP A 166 1.74 -2.64 0.62
CA ASP A 166 0.81 -1.56 0.94
C ASP A 166 -0.08 -1.87 2.15
N VAL A 167 -0.57 -3.12 2.25
CA VAL A 167 -1.40 -3.54 3.38
C VAL A 167 -0.62 -3.49 4.68
N ARG A 168 0.63 -3.94 4.67
CA ARG A 168 1.53 -3.91 5.81
C ARG A 168 1.89 -2.48 6.21
N GLU A 169 2.25 -1.62 5.26
CA GLU A 169 2.56 -0.21 5.49
C GLU A 169 1.37 0.52 6.14
N LEU A 170 0.15 0.31 5.63
CA LEU A 170 -1.07 0.87 6.22
C LEU A 170 -1.34 0.36 7.64
N MET A 171 -1.01 -0.91 7.93
CA MET A 171 -1.15 -1.45 9.30
C MET A 171 -0.10 -0.86 10.25
N GLU A 172 1.16 -0.83 9.84
CA GLU A 172 2.30 -0.36 10.63
C GLU A 172 2.25 1.15 10.90
N GLU A 173 2.18 1.94 9.84
CA GLU A 173 2.41 3.39 9.93
C GLU A 173 1.11 4.16 10.20
N GLU A 174 0.03 3.79 9.51
CA GLU A 174 -1.20 4.58 9.51
C GLU A 174 -2.20 4.15 10.59
N THR A 175 -2.10 2.91 11.09
CA THR A 175 -2.98 2.39 12.14
C THR A 175 -2.28 2.08 13.46
N ARG A 176 -0.94 2.25 13.51
CA ARG A 176 -0.10 2.14 14.72
C ARG A 176 -0.28 0.82 15.47
N SER A 177 -0.24 -0.29 14.73
CA SER A 177 -0.19 -1.64 15.31
C SER A 177 0.98 -1.78 16.30
N THR A 178 0.80 -2.55 17.37
CA THR A 178 1.90 -2.87 18.34
C THR A 178 2.85 -3.94 17.82
N TRP A 179 2.38 -4.72 16.84
CA TRP A 179 3.12 -5.76 16.15
C TRP A 179 2.51 -5.95 14.77
N THR A 180 3.32 -6.05 13.73
CA THR A 180 2.88 -6.43 12.38
C THR A 180 3.87 -7.40 11.78
N VAL A 181 3.36 -8.40 11.06
CA VAL A 181 4.16 -9.35 10.30
C VAL A 181 3.43 -9.76 9.03
N ALA A 182 4.21 -10.02 7.98
CA ALA A 182 3.73 -10.71 6.80
C ALA A 182 4.30 -12.13 6.80
N ALA A 183 3.43 -13.15 6.76
CA ALA A 183 3.84 -14.54 6.60
C ALA A 183 4.48 -14.76 5.21
N PRO A 184 5.27 -15.82 4.98
CA PRO A 184 5.75 -16.14 3.64
C PRO A 184 4.58 -16.27 2.64
N PRO A 185 4.79 -15.91 1.37
CA PRO A 185 3.76 -16.08 0.36
C PRO A 185 3.50 -17.57 0.08
N GLU A 186 2.23 -17.90 -0.15
CA GLU A 186 1.73 -19.24 -0.42
C GLU A 186 0.99 -19.27 -1.75
N LEU A 187 0.97 -20.43 -2.41
CA LEU A 187 0.04 -20.64 -3.51
C LEU A 187 -1.41 -20.52 -3.00
N PRO A 188 -2.33 -19.91 -3.77
CA PRO A 188 -3.73 -19.87 -3.41
C PRO A 188 -4.26 -21.29 -3.27
N ALA A 189 -4.95 -21.58 -2.17
CA ALA A 189 -5.64 -22.85 -2.02
C ALA A 189 -6.67 -22.98 -3.17
N PRO A 190 -6.81 -24.16 -3.81
CA PRO A 190 -7.82 -24.34 -4.85
C PRO A 190 -9.19 -23.97 -4.29
N ALA A 191 -9.93 -23.13 -5.01
CA ALA A 191 -11.28 -22.76 -4.62
C ALA A 191 -12.09 -24.05 -4.44
N ALA A 192 -12.60 -24.28 -3.23
CA ALA A 192 -13.54 -25.36 -2.99
C ALA A 192 -14.75 -25.11 -3.90
N ARG A 193 -14.96 -26.02 -4.86
CA ARG A 193 -16.14 -26.05 -5.73
C ARG A 193 -17.36 -26.53 -4.94
#